data_AF-A0A6L8C410-F1
#
_entry.id   AF-A0A6L8C410-F1
#
_cell.length_a   1.000
_cell.length_b   1.000
_cell.length_c   1.000
_cell.angle_alpha   90.00
_cell.angle_beta   90.00
_cell.angle_gamma   90.00
#
_symmetry.space_group_name_H-M   'P 1'
#
loop_
_entity.id
_entity.type
_entity.pdbx_description
1 polymer ?
#
loop_
_entity_poly.entity_id
_entity_poly.type
_entity_poly.pdbx_seq_one_letter_code
_entity_poly.pdbx_strand_id
1 'polypeptide(L)'
;MTGTLGAFPAWVLIFDYIMGMIMWTLIGRFGMNLFLPLDSSFFFMKAFVKLTDPILKVFKPVTPSFLIPPLVPLFVAWFFFMIRFYLMPWLLGYSVMGMLSFPLESEIAAGIYQIFG
;
A
#
# COMPACT_ATOMS: atom_id res chain seq x y z
N MET A 1 13.13 -11.68 27.16
CA MET A 1 12.09 -11.14 26.27
C MET A 1 12.10 -9.62 26.40
N THR A 2 13.04 -8.96 25.74
CA THR A 2 13.24 -7.51 25.78
C THR A 2 12.74 -6.91 24.47
N GLY A 3 11.98 -5.82 24.60
CA GLY A 3 10.96 -5.38 23.64
C GLY A 3 11.46 -5.07 22.22
N THR A 4 10.77 -5.66 21.26
CA THR A 4 10.86 -5.37 19.82
C THR A 4 10.27 -4.00 19.43
N LEU A 5 10.00 -3.12 20.40
CA LEU A 5 9.58 -1.72 20.19
C LEU A 5 10.77 -0.75 20.00
N GLY A 6 12.01 -1.23 20.12
CA GLY A 6 13.22 -0.43 19.89
C GLY A 6 13.76 -0.45 18.45
N ALA A 7 13.07 -1.11 17.50
CA ALA A 7 13.64 -1.44 16.19
C ALA A 7 13.55 -0.31 15.13
N PHE A 8 12.67 0.67 15.29
CA PHE A 8 12.50 1.77 14.33
C PHE A 8 12.30 3.13 15.03
N PRO A 9 12.86 4.24 14.51
CA PRO A 9 12.57 5.57 15.02
C PRO A 9 11.07 5.87 15.02
N ALA A 10 10.55 6.52 16.06
CA ALA A 10 9.12 6.80 16.21
C ALA A 10 8.50 7.53 15.01
N TRP A 11 9.28 8.40 14.34
CA TRP A 11 8.84 9.12 13.15
C TRP A 11 8.55 8.19 11.96
N VAL A 12 9.30 7.08 11.82
CA VAL A 12 9.12 6.08 10.75
C VAL A 12 7.78 5.38 10.94
N LEU A 13 7.48 4.98 12.18
CA LEU A 13 6.22 4.34 12.54
C LEU A 13 5.05 5.29 12.27
N ILE A 14 5.12 6.53 12.74
CA ILE A 14 4.06 7.54 12.51
C ILE A 14 3.81 7.71 11.01
N PHE A 15 4.87 7.83 10.23
CA PHE A 15 4.77 7.98 8.78
C PHE A 15 4.15 6.75 8.10
N ASP A 16 4.57 5.54 8.49
CA ASP A 16 3.99 4.29 7.98
C ASP A 16 2.49 4.19 8.31
N TYR A 17 2.08 4.55 9.52
CA TYR A 17 0.67 4.56 9.92
C TYR A 17 -0.13 5.57 9.09
N ILE A 18 0.38 6.78 8.85
CA ILE A 18 -0.30 7.77 8.00
C ILE A 18 -0.47 7.24 6.58
N MET A 19 0.59 6.68 6.00
CA MET A 19 0.53 6.08 4.66
C MET A 19 -0.43 4.89 4.62
N GLY A 20 -0.43 4.05 5.65
CA GLY A 20 -1.34 2.92 5.78
C GLY A 20 -2.80 3.37 5.84
N MET A 21 -3.11 4.41 6.62
CA MET A 21 -4.45 4.97 6.69
C MET A 21 -4.91 5.52 5.34
N ILE A 22 -4.04 6.23 4.60
CA ILE A 22 -4.35 6.71 3.25
C ILE A 22 -4.60 5.53 2.30
N MET A 23 -3.74 4.52 2.31
CA MET A 23 -3.89 3.33 1.48
C MET A 23 -5.22 2.61 1.76
N TRP A 24 -5.54 2.34 3.02
CA TRP A 24 -6.77 1.63 3.41
C TRP A 24 -8.03 2.44 3.09
N THR A 25 -8.01 3.76 3.21
CA THR A 25 -9.15 4.60 2.80
C THR A 25 -9.37 4.58 1.29
N LEU A 26 -8.31 4.55 0.48
CA LEU A 26 -8.39 4.37 -0.97
C LEU A 26 -8.91 2.98 -1.36
N ILE A 27 -8.47 1.93 -0.67
CA ILE A 27 -9.01 0.57 -0.86
C ILE A 27 -10.50 0.53 -0.49
N GLY A 28 -10.90 1.18 0.62
CA GLY A 28 -12.30 1.32 1.00
C GLY A 28 -13.13 2.06 -0.06
N ARG A 29 -12.58 3.13 -0.64
CA ARG A 29 -13.19 3.85 -1.77
C ARG A 29 -13.39 2.96 -2.99
N PHE A 30 -12.39 2.15 -3.34
CA PHE A 30 -12.53 1.14 -4.39
C PHE A 30 -13.65 0.14 -4.05
N GLY A 31 -13.65 -0.42 -2.84
CA GLY A 31 -14.67 -1.35 -2.39
C GLY A 31 -16.08 -0.78 -2.49
N MET A 32 -16.30 0.47 -2.08
CA MET A 32 -17.58 1.13 -2.25
C MET A 32 -17.98 1.28 -3.72
N ASN A 33 -17.06 1.62 -4.62
CA ASN A 33 -17.34 1.74 -6.05
C ASN A 33 -17.72 0.39 -6.69
N LEU A 34 -17.39 -0.75 -6.06
CA LEU A 34 -17.83 -2.08 -6.50
C LEU A 34 -19.30 -2.35 -6.15
N PHE A 35 -19.77 -1.87 -5.00
CA PHE A 35 -21.10 -2.17 -4.48
C PHE A 35 -22.12 -1.04 -4.68
N LEU A 36 -21.66 0.20 -4.90
CA LEU A 36 -22.50 1.39 -5.02
C LEU A 36 -22.22 2.15 -6.32
N PRO A 37 -23.25 2.79 -6.92
CA PRO A 37 -23.05 3.75 -8.00
C PRO A 37 -22.11 4.88 -7.59
N LEU A 38 -21.30 5.37 -8.54
CA LEU A 38 -20.30 6.43 -8.29
C LEU A 38 -20.92 7.76 -7.83
N ASP A 39 -22.18 8.00 -8.18
CA ASP A 39 -23.00 9.17 -7.86
C ASP A 39 -23.93 8.94 -6.64
N SER A 40 -23.74 7.83 -5.92
CA SER A 40 -24.58 7.48 -4.78
C SER A 40 -24.64 8.60 -3.73
N SER A 41 -25.86 8.95 -3.31
CA SER A 41 -26.14 10.01 -2.33
C SER A 41 -25.86 9.58 -0.89
N PHE A 42 -25.46 8.31 -0.69
CA PHE A 42 -25.19 7.70 0.60
C PHE A 42 -24.12 8.44 1.40
N PHE A 43 -24.35 8.59 2.71
CA PHE A 43 -23.47 9.36 3.59
C PHE A 43 -22.02 8.87 3.58
N PHE A 44 -21.81 7.55 3.74
CA PHE A 44 -20.46 6.97 3.74
C PHE A 44 -19.77 7.17 2.40
N MET A 45 -20.50 7.03 1.28
CA MET A 45 -19.96 7.29 -0.06
C MET A 45 -19.40 8.71 -0.12
N LYS A 46 -20.19 9.72 0.25
CA LYS A 46 -19.76 11.13 0.24
C LYS A 46 -18.54 11.38 1.14
N ALA A 47 -18.46 10.75 2.31
CA ALA A 47 -17.32 10.91 3.21
C ALA A 47 -16.03 10.40 2.56
N PHE A 48 -16.04 9.20 2.00
CA PHE A 48 -14.90 8.62 1.30
C PHE A 48 -14.56 9.36 0.00
N VAL A 49 -15.54 9.84 -0.79
CA VAL A 49 -15.29 10.76 -1.93
C VAL A 49 -14.46 11.94 -1.44
N LYS A 50 -14.94 12.64 -0.41
CA LYS A 50 -14.32 13.86 0.11
C LYS A 50 -12.91 13.62 0.64
N LEU A 51 -12.66 12.47 1.28
CA LEU A 51 -11.35 12.11 1.82
C LEU A 51 -10.36 11.70 0.72
N THR A 52 -10.82 10.96 -0.29
CA THR A 52 -9.93 10.37 -1.30
C THR A 52 -9.70 11.27 -2.51
N ASP A 53 -10.68 12.07 -2.93
CA ASP A 53 -10.59 12.93 -4.12
C ASP A 53 -9.38 13.88 -4.13
N PRO A 54 -8.99 14.55 -3.03
CA PRO A 54 -7.79 15.38 -3.01
C PRO A 54 -6.52 14.56 -3.34
N ILE A 55 -6.44 13.34 -2.82
CA ILE A 55 -5.30 12.43 -3.06
C ILE A 55 -5.31 11.98 -4.51
N LEU A 56 -6.47 11.55 -5.04
CA LEU A 56 -6.60 11.13 -6.45
C LEU A 56 -6.25 12.26 -7.43
N LYS A 57 -6.57 13.50 -7.10
CA LYS A 57 -6.20 14.68 -7.91
C LYS A 57 -4.68 14.86 -8.00
N VAL A 58 -3.95 14.63 -6.92
CA VAL A 58 -2.48 14.70 -6.91
C VAL A 58 -1.87 13.61 -7.80
N PHE A 59 -2.46 12.41 -7.82
CA PHE A 59 -1.99 11.28 -8.63
C PHE A 59 -2.51 11.28 -10.07
N LYS A 60 -3.36 12.25 -10.46
CA LYS A 60 -3.91 12.34 -11.81
C LYS A 60 -2.86 12.34 -12.93
N PRO A 61 -1.67 12.98 -12.80
CA PRO A 61 -0.64 12.92 -13.85
C PRO A 61 -0.02 11.53 -14.05
N VAL A 62 0.02 10.72 -12.98
CA VAL A 62 0.61 9.37 -13.00
C VAL A 62 -0.45 8.32 -13.37
N THR A 63 -1.73 8.65 -13.20
CA THR A 63 -2.84 7.74 -13.49
C THR A 63 -3.01 7.57 -15.00
N PRO A 64 -2.84 6.35 -15.54
CA PRO A 64 -3.00 6.14 -16.97
C PRO A 64 -4.48 6.27 -17.40
N SER A 65 -4.69 6.82 -18.60
CA SER A 65 -6.02 7.12 -19.13
C SER A 65 -6.88 5.90 -19.47
N PHE A 66 -6.28 4.71 -19.61
CA PHE A 66 -7.01 3.47 -19.90
C PHE A 66 -7.69 2.86 -18.67
N LEU A 67 -7.35 3.31 -17.45
CA LEU A 67 -7.98 2.78 -16.24
C LEU A 67 -9.43 3.25 -16.13
N ILE A 68 -10.32 2.30 -15.86
CA ILE A 68 -11.71 2.64 -15.56
C ILE A 68 -11.79 3.43 -14.24
N PRO A 69 -12.68 4.44 -14.16
CA PRO A 69 -12.76 5.33 -12.97
C PRO A 69 -12.88 4.60 -11.63
N PRO A 70 -13.63 3.48 -11.50
CA PRO A 70 -13.70 2.74 -10.25
C PRO A 70 -12.35 2.18 -9.77
N LEU A 71 -11.42 1.81 -10.67
CA LEU A 71 -10.13 1.20 -10.34
C LEU A 71 -9.05 2.21 -9.96
N VAL A 72 -9.24 3.49 -10.27
CA VAL A 72 -8.25 4.54 -9.99
C VAL A 72 -7.83 4.59 -8.51
N PRO A 73 -8.74 4.53 -7.51
CA PRO A 73 -8.36 4.51 -6.10
C PRO A 73 -7.46 3.33 -5.72
N LEU A 74 -7.70 2.16 -6.31
CA LEU A 74 -6.89 0.97 -6.07
C LEU A 74 -5.49 1.13 -6.69
N PHE A 75 -5.41 1.67 -7.90
CA PHE A 75 -4.13 2.00 -8.54
C PHE A 75 -3.30 2.99 -7.70
N VAL A 76 -3.93 4.03 -7.16
CA VAL A 76 -3.24 4.99 -6.28
C VAL A 76 -2.84 4.34 -4.96
N ALA A 77 -3.69 3.50 -4.36
CA ALA A 77 -3.37 2.76 -3.14
C ALA A 77 -2.11 1.89 -3.29
N TRP A 78 -1.92 1.30 -4.47
CA TRP A 78 -0.73 0.51 -4.77
C TRP A 78 0.58 1.31 -4.63
N PHE A 79 0.62 2.61 -4.95
CA PHE A 79 1.82 3.43 -4.71
C PHE A 79 2.13 3.57 -3.22
N PHE A 80 1.12 3.76 -2.38
CA PHE A 80 1.32 3.80 -0.93
C PHE A 80 1.83 2.45 -0.41
N PHE A 81 1.33 1.34 -0.94
CA PHE A 81 1.87 0.01 -0.66
C PHE A 81 3.34 -0.10 -1.06
N MET A 82 3.71 0.30 -2.28
CA MET A 82 5.10 0.28 -2.75
C MET A 82 6.01 1.13 -1.87
N ILE A 83 5.55 2.31 -1.45
CA ILE A 83 6.35 3.17 -0.59
C ILE A 83 6.58 2.52 0.78
N ARG A 84 5.53 1.96 1.39
CA ARG A 84 5.60 1.36 2.72
C ARG A 84 6.47 0.12 2.79
N PHE A 85 6.31 -0.79 1.83
CA PHE A 85 6.93 -2.12 1.90
C PHE A 85 8.21 -2.27 1.06
N TYR A 86 8.44 -1.40 0.09
CA TYR A 86 9.62 -1.48 -0.79
C TYR A 86 10.51 -0.25 -0.67
N LEU A 87 9.97 0.97 -0.83
CA LEU A 87 10.80 2.18 -0.85
C LEU A 87 11.37 2.52 0.54
N MET A 88 10.53 2.55 1.56
CA MET A 88 10.93 2.94 2.92
C MET A 88 11.95 1.97 3.51
N PRO A 89 11.77 0.64 3.45
CA PRO A 89 12.78 -0.31 3.93
C PRO A 89 14.09 -0.21 3.16
N TRP A 90 14.01 0.00 1.84
CA TRP A 90 15.19 0.21 0.98
C TRP A 90 15.96 1.48 1.35
N LEU A 91 15.28 2.61 1.58
CA LEU A 91 15.90 3.88 1.98
C LEU A 91 16.50 3.85 3.38
N LEU A 92 15.86 3.13 4.32
CA LEU A 92 16.26 3.09 5.72
C LEU A 92 17.19 1.90 6.03
N GLY A 93 17.49 1.06 5.04
CA GLY A 93 18.45 -0.03 5.16
C GLY A 93 18.00 -1.18 6.07
N TYR A 94 16.71 -1.28 6.38
CA TYR A 94 16.18 -2.44 7.10
C TYR A 94 15.49 -3.36 6.11
N SER A 95 15.79 -4.65 6.21
CA SER A 95 15.17 -5.64 5.36
C SER A 95 13.86 -6.09 6.00
N VAL A 96 12.75 -6.01 5.26
CA VAL A 96 11.46 -6.67 5.62
C VAL A 96 11.56 -8.18 5.32
N MET A 97 12.78 -8.73 5.42
CA MET A 97 13.15 -10.06 4.93
C MET A 97 12.54 -11.21 5.74
N GLY A 98 11.77 -10.91 6.79
CA GLY A 98 11.17 -11.92 7.66
C GLY A 98 9.69 -12.23 7.44
N MET A 99 8.93 -11.42 6.69
CA MET A 99 7.45 -11.61 6.59
C MET A 99 6.91 -11.70 5.16
N LEU A 100 7.71 -11.31 4.15
CA LEU A 100 7.37 -11.36 2.72
C LEU A 100 8.38 -12.16 1.89
N SER A 101 9.35 -12.84 2.53
CA SER A 101 10.13 -13.88 1.84
C SER A 101 9.14 -14.98 1.48
N PHE A 102 8.58 -14.92 0.27
CA PHE A 102 7.71 -15.96 -0.23
C PHE A 102 8.44 -17.29 -0.03
N PRO A 103 7.79 -18.30 0.59
CA PRO A 103 8.41 -19.60 0.83
C PRO A 103 9.08 -20.16 -0.44
N LEU A 104 8.45 -19.90 -1.59
CA LEU A 104 8.97 -20.23 -2.91
C LEU A 104 10.34 -19.59 -3.23
N GLU A 105 10.54 -18.31 -2.92
CA GLU A 105 11.84 -17.66 -3.17
C GLU A 105 12.94 -18.18 -2.24
N SER A 106 12.60 -18.48 -0.98
CA SER A 106 13.54 -19.15 -0.09
C SER A 106 13.88 -20.57 -0.53
N GLU A 107 12.90 -21.31 -1.09
CA GLU A 107 13.09 -22.65 -1.63
C GLU A 107 13.92 -22.65 -2.92
N ILE A 108 13.66 -21.71 -3.83
CA ILE A 108 14.45 -21.53 -5.06
C ILE A 108 15.89 -21.13 -4.72
N ALA A 109 16.09 -20.19 -3.80
CA ALA A 109 17.43 -19.79 -3.36
C ALA A 109 18.19 -20.95 -2.72
N ALA A 110 17.52 -21.74 -1.87
CA ALA A 110 18.11 -22.95 -1.28
C ALA A 110 18.45 -24.01 -2.34
N GLY A 111 17.58 -24.20 -3.33
CA GLY A 111 17.82 -25.13 -4.45
C GLY A 111 19.00 -24.71 -5.33
N ILE A 112 19.11 -23.42 -5.66
CA ILE A 112 20.25 -22.88 -6.41
C ILE A 112 21.55 -23.04 -5.61
N TYR A 113 21.51 -22.76 -4.30
CA TYR A 113 22.67 -22.92 -3.43
C TYR A 113 23.13 -24.37 -3.34
N GLN A 114 22.22 -25.35 -3.33
CA GLN A 114 22.57 -26.78 -3.35
C GLN A 114 23.17 -27.26 -4.68
N ILE A 115 22.87 -26.59 -5.79
CA ILE A 115 23.34 -26.98 -7.13
C ILE A 115 24.70 -26.33 -7.45
N PHE A 116 24.94 -25.11 -6.96
CA PHE A 116 26.09 -24.29 -7.37
C PHE A 116 27.02 -23.86 -6.21
N GLY A 117 26.65 -24.10 -4.95
CA GLY A 117 27.47 -23.86 -3.75
C GLY A 117 27.97 -25.16 -3.15
#